data_AF-A0A3Q9EBK7-F1
#
_entry.id   AF-A0A3Q9EBK7-F1
#
_cell.length_a   1.000
_cell.length_b   1.000
_cell.length_c   1.000
_cell.angle_alpha   90.00
_cell.angle_beta   90.00
_cell.angle_gamma   90.00
#
_symmetry.space_group_name_H-M   'P 1'
#
loop_
_entity.id
_entity.type
_entity.pdbx_description
1 polymer ?
#
loop_
_entity_poly.entity_id
_entity_poly.type
_entity_poly.pdbx_seq_one_letter_code
_entity_poly.pdbx_strand_id
1 'polypeptide(L)' 'MSSERATAPGVGHVGPLLSARCTSCGKTSEKRTTEIVGDESSGSFQHVCHSCRGVTWWNVLDVAEPSDRSRGDR' A
#
# COMPACT_ATOMS: atom_id res chain seq x y z
N MET A 1 -19.71 20.97 -18.97
CA MET A 1 -19.89 20.19 -17.74
C MET A 1 -18.69 19.27 -17.61
N SER A 2 -17.72 19.68 -16.79
CA SER A 2 -16.51 18.90 -16.55
C SER A 2 -16.86 17.71 -15.67
N SER A 3 -16.67 16.49 -16.17
CA SER A 3 -16.92 15.26 -15.44
C SER A 3 -16.01 15.21 -14.21
N GLU A 4 -16.58 15.52 -13.05
CA GLU A 4 -16.01 15.25 -11.74
C GLU A 4 -15.72 13.74 -11.63
N ARG A 5 -14.44 13.38 -11.78
CA ARG A 5 -13.97 12.03 -11.51
C ARG A 5 -14.15 11.80 -10.02
N ALA A 6 -15.06 10.90 -9.65
CA ALA A 6 -15.19 10.42 -8.29
C ALA A 6 -13.82 9.90 -7.82
N THR A 7 -13.10 10.70 -7.04
CA THR A 7 -11.97 10.24 -6.25
C THR A 7 -12.56 9.37 -5.14
N ALA A 8 -12.72 8.08 -5.41
CA ALA A 8 -12.98 7.11 -4.37
C ALA A 8 -11.92 7.29 -3.27
N PRO A 9 -12.28 7.22 -1.97
CA PRO A 9 -11.37 7.52 -0.89
C PRO A 9 -10.23 6.49 -0.88
N GLY A 10 -9.09 6.88 -1.45
CA GLY A 10 -7.74 6.85 -0.88
C GLY A 10 -7.12 5.54 -0.38
N VAL A 11 -7.81 4.40 -0.31
CA VAL A 11 -7.17 3.15 0.15
C VAL A 11 -6.26 2.61 -0.96
N GLY A 12 -4.95 2.63 -0.71
CA GLY A 12 -3.93 2.13 -1.64
C GLY A 12 -3.13 3.18 -2.41
N HIS A 13 -3.45 4.47 -2.28
CA HIS A 13 -2.81 5.54 -3.06
C HIS A 13 -1.92 6.48 -2.22
N VAL A 14 -1.95 6.35 -0.89
CA VAL A 14 -1.23 7.20 0.05
C VAL A 14 -0.38 6.34 0.99
N GLY A 15 0.80 6.82 1.36
CA GLY A 15 1.74 6.14 2.25
C GLY A 15 3.01 5.62 1.57
N PRO A 16 3.95 5.07 2.36
CA PRO A 16 5.16 4.45 1.86
C PRO A 16 4.84 3.36 0.83
N LEU A 17 5.71 3.24 -0.17
CA LEU A 17 5.65 2.12 -1.11
C LEU A 17 6.29 0.91 -0.46
N LEU A 18 5.57 -0.19 -0.40
CA LEU A 18 5.97 -1.43 0.27
C LEU A 18 5.85 -2.58 -0.71
N SER A 19 6.80 -3.51 -0.66
CA SER A 19 6.61 -4.85 -1.21
C SER A 19 5.86 -5.70 -0.20
N ALA A 20 4.76 -6.30 -0.60
CA ALA A 20 3.92 -7.07 0.31
C ALA A 20 3.41 -8.36 -0.31
N ARG A 21 3.13 -9.36 0.54
CA ARG A 21 2.61 -10.67 0.15
C ARG A 21 1.18 -10.87 0.64
N CYS A 22 0.28 -11.19 -0.27
CA CYS A 22 -1.08 -11.59 0.03
C CYS A 22 -1.07 -12.86 0.88
N THR A 23 -1.73 -12.85 2.03
CA THR A 23 -1.79 -14.02 2.92
C THR A 23 -2.70 -15.13 2.40
N SER A 24 -3.65 -14.80 1.52
CA SER A 24 -4.60 -15.76 0.94
C SER A 24 -4.03 -16.54 -0.24
N CYS A 25 -3.52 -15.85 -1.28
CA CYS A 25 -3.03 -16.50 -2.49
C CYS A 25 -1.50 -16.51 -2.63
N GLY A 26 -0.78 -15.91 -1.69
CA GLY A 26 0.68 -15.87 -1.69
C GLY A 26 1.30 -14.92 -2.72
N LYS A 27 0.50 -14.19 -3.51
CA LYS A 27 0.99 -13.23 -4.51
C LYS A 27 1.74 -12.07 -3.84
N THR A 28 2.92 -11.74 -4.38
CA THR A 28 3.64 -10.52 -4.04
C THR A 28 3.23 -9.38 -4.96
N SER A 29 3.10 -8.17 -4.41
CA SER A 29 2.78 -6.95 -5.13
C SER A 29 3.26 -5.74 -4.36
N GLU A 30 3.64 -4.69 -5.08
CA GLU A 30 3.83 -3.38 -4.48
C GLU A 30 2.47 -2.79 -4.07
N LYS A 31 2.45 -2.11 -2.92
CA LYS A 31 1.27 -1.47 -2.32
C LYS A 31 1.68 -0.19 -1.61
N ARG A 32 0.76 0.77 -1.50
CA ARG A 32 0.93 1.94 -0.64
C ARG A 32 -0.08 1.90 0.49
N THR A 33 0.40 2.08 1.71
CA THR A 33 -0.44 2.13 2.90
C THR A 33 0.27 2.86 4.02
N THR A 34 -0.50 3.55 4.86
CA THR A 34 -0.06 4.08 6.17
C THR A 34 -0.60 3.28 7.34
N GLU A 35 -1.49 2.31 7.08
CA GLU A 35 -2.27 1.58 8.09
C GLU A 35 -1.68 0.18 8.29
N ILE A 36 -0.42 0.12 8.71
CA ILE A 36 0.26 -1.13 9.04
C ILE A 36 -0.05 -1.48 10.50
N VAL A 37 -0.57 -2.69 10.71
CA VAL A 37 -0.74 -3.28 12.04
C VAL A 37 0.56 -3.99 12.42
N GLY A 38 1.16 -3.57 13.54
CA GLY A 38 2.44 -4.07 14.02
C GLY A 38 3.60 -3.17 13.61
N ASP A 39 4.77 -3.77 13.41
CA ASP A 39 5.98 -3.07 12.99
C ASP A 39 5.92 -2.70 11.50
N GLU A 40 6.40 -1.51 11.11
CA GLU A 40 6.27 -1.04 9.72
C GLU A 40 7.05 -1.87 8.69
N SER A 41 8.11 -2.56 9.13
CA SER A 41 8.96 -3.38 8.25
C SER A 41 8.53 -4.84 8.13
N SER A 42 7.63 -5.30 9.01
CA SER A 42 7.22 -6.72 9.08
C SER A 42 5.73 -6.94 9.39
N GLY A 43 4.98 -5.84 9.52
CA GLY A 43 3.57 -5.84 9.92
C GLY A 43 2.64 -6.25 8.80
N SER A 44 1.35 -6.07 9.03
CA SER A 44 0.30 -6.48 8.09
C SER A 44 -0.73 -5.39 7.87
N PHE A 45 -1.31 -5.35 6.68
CA PHE A 45 -2.37 -4.39 6.35
C PHE A 45 -3.43 -5.04 5.47
N GLN A 46 -4.62 -4.44 5.40
CA GLN A 46 -5.67 -4.89 4.50
C GLN A 46 -5.60 -4.16 3.17
N HIS A 47 -5.67 -4.91 2.07
CA HIS A 47 -5.75 -4.32 0.73
C HIS A 47 -6.42 -5.28 -0.26
N VAL A 48 -6.99 -4.73 -1.33
CA VAL A 48 -7.50 -5.49 -2.46
C VAL A 48 -6.41 -6.34 -3.12
N CYS A 49 -6.70 -7.63 -3.28
CA CYS A 49 -5.97 -8.55 -4.14
C CYS A 49 -6.79 -8.89 -5.39
N HIS A 50 -6.30 -8.49 -6.56
CA HIS A 50 -6.98 -8.79 -7.82
C HIS A 50 -7.02 -10.29 -8.16
N SER A 51 -6.08 -11.08 -7.66
CA SER A 51 -6.09 -12.54 -7.84
C SER A 51 -7.16 -13.21 -6.97
N CYS A 52 -7.34 -12.76 -5.72
CA CYS A 52 -8.41 -13.24 -4.83
C CYS A 52 -9.77 -12.58 -5.11
N ARG A 53 -9.78 -11.49 -5.91
CA ARG A 53 -10.96 -10.67 -6.22
C ARG A 53 -11.66 -10.09 -4.97
N GLY A 54 -10.88 -9.75 -3.94
CA GLY A 54 -11.40 -9.23 -2.68
C GLY A 54 -10.34 -8.55 -1.82
N VAL A 55 -10.78 -7.96 -0.70
CA VAL A 55 -9.90 -7.42 0.34
C VAL A 55 -9.34 -8.58 1.15
N THR A 56 -8.03 -8.56 1.38
CA THR A 56 -7.30 -9.57 2.15
C THR A 56 -6.21 -8.90 2.97
N TRP A 57 -5.67 -9.63 3.93
CA TRP A 57 -4.44 -9.25 4.61
C TRP A 57 -3.22 -9.43 3.69
N TRP A 58 -2.26 -8.53 3.87
CA TRP A 58 -0.96 -8.51 3.22
C TRP A 58 0.12 -8.32 4.27
N ASN A 59 1.17 -9.15 4.22
CA ASN A 59 2.33 -9.01 5.08
C ASN A 59 3.37 -8.15 4.36
N VAL A 60 3.93 -7.15 5.05
CA VAL A 60 5.06 -6.38 4.54
C VAL A 60 6.28 -7.31 4.43
N LEU A 61 6.93 -7.26 3.28
CA LEU A 61 8.19 -7.95 3.03
C LEU A 61 9.37 -6.98 3.07
N ASP A 62 9.18 -5.78 2.50
CA ASP A 62 10.19 -4.74 2.44
C ASP A 62 9.56 -3.35 2.23
N VAL A 63 10.22 -2.31 2.74
CA VAL A 63 9.82 -0.91 2.57
C VAL A 63 10.65 -0.34 1.42
N ALA A 64 10.05 -0.22 0.23
CA ALA A 64 10.78 0.12 -1.00
C ALA A 64 11.29 1.57 -1.01
N GLU A 65 10.61 2.49 -0.31
CA GLU A 65 11.04 3.88 -0.17
C GLU A 65 10.80 4.36 1.27
N PRO A 66 11.83 4.62 2.09
CA PRO A 66 11.69 5.67 3.09
C PRO A 66 11.42 6.94 2.29
N SER A 67 10.29 7.61 2.53
CA SER A 67 9.99 8.87 1.83
C SER A 67 11.04 9.91 2.21
N ASP A 68 12.13 9.93 1.47
CA ASP A 68 13.20 10.89 1.62
C ASP A 68 12.66 12.23 1.13
N ARG A 69 12.08 12.99 2.06
CA ARG A 69 11.69 14.40 1.86
C ARG A 69 12.93 15.30 1.80
N SER A 70 14.05 14.85 1.23
CA SER A 70 15.27 15.64 1.10
C SER A 70 15.63 15.88 -0.37
N ARG A 71 14.97 16.88 -0.97
CA ARG A 71 15.51 17.69 -2.08
C ARG A 71 14.65 18.95 -2.19
N GLY A 72 15.00 20.00 -1.44
CA GLY A 72 15.84 21.13 -1.88
C GLY A 72 14.95 22.38 -1.85
N ASP A 73 15.38 23.62 -1.65
CA ASP A 73 16.67 24.29 -1.70
C ASP A 73 16.45 25.63 -0.97
N ARG A 74 17.47 26.17 -0.31
CA ARG A 74 17.35 27.37 0.51
C ARG A 74 17.46 28.64 -0.33
#